data_AF-A0AAU5S5F7-F1
#
_entry.id   AF-A0AAU5S5F7-F1
#
_cell.length_a   1.000
_cell.length_b   1.000
_cell.length_c   1.000
_cell.angle_alpha   90.00
_cell.angle_beta   90.00
_cell.angle_gamma   90.00
#
_symmetry.space_group_name_H-M   'P 1'
#
loop_
_entity.id
_entity.type
_entity.pdbx_description
1 polymer ?
#
loop_
_entity_poly.entity_id
_entity_poly.type
_entity_poly.pdbx_seq_one_letter_code
_entity_poly.pdbx_strand_id
1 'polypeptide(L)'
;MSQTNTASASSLQSRLGTLVVIPWAGSHEDGQDTPFLLAYSLGDGVDGPAAGQEAVLEAAEEIGLPVGGAILDIAQAPKVKVGLLVEGGKAVLTMPYLKVTCPVPEQWTAAARARTSVYVILASRPWPEAVPGTEVTEEELRAFAADEEVLGSAAHFTVPVGSLRG
;
A
#
# COMPACT_ATOMS: atom_id res chain seq x y z
N MET A 1 13.91 -14.13 44.70
CA MET A 1 14.61 -14.15 43.39
C MET A 1 13.63 -13.66 42.35
N SER A 2 13.82 -12.45 41.81
CA SER A 2 12.93 -11.91 40.78
C SER A 2 13.44 -12.33 39.40
N GLN A 3 12.73 -13.22 38.73
CA GLN A 3 12.97 -13.49 37.31
C GLN A 3 12.29 -12.39 36.52
N THR A 4 13.09 -11.51 35.91
CA THR A 4 12.61 -10.63 34.85
C THR A 4 12.55 -11.47 33.58
N ASN A 5 11.35 -11.88 33.20
CA ASN A 5 11.13 -12.50 31.91
C ASN A 5 10.93 -11.37 30.89
N THR A 6 12.00 -10.92 30.25
CA THR A 6 11.89 -10.09 29.03
C THR A 6 11.36 -11.00 27.93
N ALA A 7 10.04 -11.01 27.74
CA ALA A 7 9.47 -11.44 26.47
C ALA A 7 10.06 -10.53 25.39
N SER A 8 10.82 -11.10 24.45
CA SER A 8 11.29 -10.37 23.28
C SER A 8 10.06 -9.79 22.56
N ALA A 9 9.96 -8.46 22.48
CA ALA A 9 8.90 -7.84 21.69
C ALA A 9 8.99 -8.33 20.24
N SER A 10 7.85 -8.56 19.62
CA SER A 10 7.76 -8.96 18.21
C SER A 10 8.33 -7.86 17.32
N SER A 11 9.01 -8.25 16.24
CA SER A 11 9.52 -7.29 15.25
C SER A 11 8.36 -6.63 14.48
N LEU A 12 8.59 -5.43 13.95
CA LEU A 12 7.61 -4.75 13.10
C LEU A 12 7.16 -5.62 11.92
N GLN A 13 8.11 -6.27 11.25
CA GLN A 13 7.83 -7.17 10.13
C GLN A 13 6.94 -8.37 10.53
N SER A 14 7.15 -8.95 11.72
CA SER A 14 6.30 -10.05 12.19
C SER A 14 4.89 -9.61 12.59
N ARG A 15 4.72 -8.35 13.02
CA ARG A 15 3.40 -7.77 13.33
C ARG A 15 2.61 -7.41 12.07
N LEU A 16 3.28 -6.98 11.00
CA LEU A 16 2.66 -6.65 9.72
C LEU A 16 1.96 -7.85 9.06
N GLY A 17 2.47 -9.06 9.26
CA GLY A 17 1.91 -10.27 8.64
C GLY A 17 2.02 -10.25 7.11
N THR A 18 1.00 -10.78 6.44
CA THR A 18 0.88 -10.80 4.98
C THR A 18 0.45 -9.43 4.47
N LEU A 19 1.29 -8.81 3.63
CA LEU A 19 0.96 -7.59 2.91
C LEU A 19 0.50 -7.91 1.48
N VAL A 20 -0.54 -7.22 1.03
CA VAL A 20 -1.18 -7.44 -0.27
C VAL A 20 -1.29 -6.11 -1.01
N VAL A 21 -1.24 -6.15 -2.35
CA VAL A 21 -1.46 -4.99 -3.21
C VAL A 21 -2.48 -5.29 -4.30
N ILE A 22 -3.50 -4.42 -4.41
CA ILE A 22 -4.53 -4.47 -5.46
C ILE A 22 -4.41 -3.23 -6.36
N PRO A 23 -4.23 -3.40 -7.68
CA PRO A 23 -4.26 -2.31 -8.65
C PRO A 23 -5.64 -2.12 -9.30
N TRP A 24 -6.06 -0.86 -9.51
CA TRP A 24 -7.20 -0.52 -10.36
C TRP A 24 -7.05 0.87 -10.99
N ALA A 25 -7.67 1.07 -12.15
CA ALA A 25 -7.76 2.38 -12.78
C ALA A 25 -9.10 3.01 -12.41
N GLY A 26 -9.10 4.15 -11.72
CA GLY A 26 -10.30 4.89 -11.35
C GLY A 26 -10.48 6.11 -12.23
N SER A 27 -11.70 6.37 -12.67
CA SER A 27 -11.99 7.56 -13.49
C SER A 27 -11.76 8.86 -12.69
N HIS A 28 -11.27 9.89 -13.37
CA HIS A 28 -11.05 11.21 -12.79
C HIS A 28 -11.73 12.31 -13.63
N GLU A 29 -11.97 13.48 -13.03
CA GLU A 29 -12.75 14.56 -13.63
C GLU A 29 -12.09 15.18 -14.86
N ASP A 30 -10.77 15.07 -14.99
CA ASP A 30 -9.99 15.53 -16.15
C ASP A 30 -10.13 14.61 -17.39
N GLY A 31 -10.92 13.54 -17.29
CA GLY A 31 -11.15 12.57 -18.36
C GLY A 31 -10.00 11.58 -18.57
N GLN A 32 -8.95 11.62 -17.74
CA GLN A 32 -7.89 10.61 -17.71
C GLN A 32 -8.09 9.70 -16.51
N ASP A 33 -7.93 8.39 -16.68
CA ASP A 33 -7.97 7.48 -15.53
C ASP A 33 -6.77 7.72 -14.61
N THR A 34 -6.99 7.58 -13.30
CA THR A 34 -5.96 7.57 -12.27
C THR A 34 -5.60 6.12 -11.93
N PRO A 35 -4.31 5.75 -12.06
CA PRO A 35 -3.83 4.44 -11.65
C PRO A 35 -3.64 4.41 -10.14
N PHE A 36 -4.39 3.56 -9.45
CA PHE A 36 -4.32 3.38 -8.01
C PHE A 36 -3.64 2.05 -7.64
N LEU A 37 -2.97 2.04 -6.48
CA LEU A 37 -2.54 0.85 -5.77
C LEU A 37 -3.04 0.93 -4.33
N LEU A 38 -3.73 -0.10 -3.85
CA LEU A 38 -4.07 -0.26 -2.43
C LEU A 38 -3.12 -1.29 -1.84
N ALA A 39 -2.28 -0.86 -0.90
CA ALA A 39 -1.46 -1.72 -0.07
C ALA A 39 -2.10 -1.87 1.31
N TYR A 40 -2.22 -3.10 1.80
CA TYR A 40 -2.85 -3.40 3.10
C TYR A 40 -2.27 -4.68 3.71
N SER A 41 -2.51 -4.88 5.00
CA SER A 41 -2.23 -6.13 5.72
C SER A 41 -3.50 -6.99 5.82
N LEU A 42 -3.34 -8.32 5.84
CA LEU A 42 -4.43 -9.23 6.19
C LEU A 42 -4.72 -9.26 7.70
N GLY A 43 -3.83 -8.68 8.53
CA GLY A 43 -3.97 -8.71 9.99
C GLY A 43 -3.65 -10.08 10.62
N ASP A 44 -2.99 -10.95 9.87
CA ASP A 44 -2.55 -12.31 10.24
C ASP A 44 -1.13 -12.34 10.85
N GLY A 45 -0.62 -11.17 11.27
CA GLY A 45 0.63 -11.04 12.00
C GLY A 45 0.60 -11.74 13.36
N VAL A 46 1.78 -11.94 13.96
CA VAL A 46 1.96 -12.77 15.16
C VAL A 46 1.15 -12.31 16.38
N ASP A 47 0.78 -11.03 16.43
CA ASP A 47 0.03 -10.40 17.52
C ASP A 47 -1.41 -10.02 17.13
N GLY A 48 -1.86 -10.47 15.95
CA GLY A 48 -3.22 -10.28 15.45
C GLY A 48 -3.49 -8.92 14.78
N PRO A 49 -4.75 -8.66 14.39
CA PRO A 49 -5.09 -7.58 13.46
C PRO A 49 -4.89 -6.18 14.04
N ALA A 50 -5.17 -5.97 15.33
CA ALA A 50 -4.97 -4.67 15.98
C ALA A 50 -3.49 -4.27 16.00
N ALA A 51 -2.61 -5.21 16.34
CA ALA A 51 -1.16 -5.00 16.30
C ALA A 51 -0.64 -4.84 14.86
N GLY A 52 -1.27 -5.50 13.89
CA GLY A 52 -0.99 -5.30 12.46
C GLY A 52 -1.33 -3.88 11.99
N GLN A 53 -2.47 -3.33 12.43
CA GLN A 53 -2.83 -1.93 12.16
C GLN A 53 -1.81 -0.95 12.74
N GLU A 54 -1.46 -1.11 14.02
CA GLU A 54 -0.41 -0.30 14.65
C GLU A 54 0.93 -0.42 13.92
N ALA A 55 1.29 -1.63 13.49
CA ALA A 55 2.51 -1.87 12.73
C ALA A 55 2.50 -1.18 11.35
N VAL A 56 1.36 -1.11 10.66
CA VAL A 56 1.27 -0.33 9.40
C VAL A 56 1.46 1.16 9.66
N LEU A 57 0.88 1.69 10.74
CA LEU A 57 1.04 3.10 11.13
C LEU A 57 2.50 3.42 11.50
N GLU A 58 3.13 2.56 12.29
CA GLU A 58 4.55 2.66 12.66
C GLU A 58 5.45 2.59 11.42
N ALA A 59 5.17 1.66 10.49
CA ALA A 59 5.89 1.59 9.22
C ALA A 59 5.72 2.85 8.37
N ALA A 60 4.51 3.41 8.29
CA ALA A 60 4.26 4.65 7.57
C ALA A 60 5.05 5.82 8.16
N GLU A 61 5.08 5.94 9.49
CA GLU A 61 5.87 6.95 10.21
C GLU A 61 7.37 6.79 9.95
N GLU A 62 7.92 5.58 10.07
CA GLU A 62 9.33 5.30 9.79
C GLU A 62 9.75 5.63 8.35
N ILE A 63 8.83 5.45 7.39
CA ILE A 63 9.06 5.79 5.98
C ILE A 63 8.91 7.30 5.73
N GLY A 64 8.21 8.02 6.62
CA GLY A 64 7.89 9.44 6.47
C GLY A 64 6.64 9.69 5.62
N LEU A 65 5.70 8.75 5.57
CA LEU A 65 4.44 8.87 4.86
C LEU A 65 3.38 9.50 5.79
N PRO A 66 2.73 10.61 5.37
CA PRO A 66 1.70 11.22 6.20
C PRO A 66 0.45 10.34 6.24
N VAL A 67 0.03 9.99 7.45
CA VAL A 67 -1.27 9.39 7.74
C VAL A 67 -2.29 10.50 7.97
N GLY A 68 -3.55 10.30 7.59
CA GLY A 68 -4.62 11.26 7.89
C GLY A 68 -5.07 12.11 6.69
N GLY A 69 -4.88 11.62 5.47
CA GLY A 69 -5.48 12.20 4.27
C GLY A 69 -4.65 13.26 3.52
N ALA A 70 -3.49 13.69 4.05
CA ALA A 70 -2.55 14.47 3.24
C ALA A 70 -1.91 13.57 2.18
N ILE A 71 -1.86 14.04 0.93
CA ILE A 71 -1.23 13.31 -0.17
C ILE A 71 0.21 13.78 -0.32
N LEU A 72 1.18 12.88 -0.15
CA LEU A 72 2.59 13.17 -0.36
C LEU A 72 3.02 12.89 -1.80
N ASP A 73 3.68 13.84 -2.46
CA ASP A 73 4.38 13.57 -3.72
C ASP A 73 5.80 13.06 -3.46
N ILE A 74 6.03 11.77 -3.73
CA ILE A 74 7.34 11.13 -3.55
C ILE A 74 8.42 11.77 -4.44
N ALA A 75 8.06 12.30 -5.61
CA ALA A 75 9.02 12.98 -6.48
C ALA A 75 9.63 14.23 -5.82
N GLN A 76 8.92 14.85 -4.86
CA GLN A 76 9.39 16.00 -4.08
C GLN A 76 9.98 15.62 -2.72
N ALA A 77 10.02 14.33 -2.38
CA ALA A 77 10.45 13.82 -1.08
C ALA A 77 11.62 12.82 -1.21
N PRO A 78 12.82 13.25 -1.61
CA PRO A 78 13.94 12.35 -1.97
C PRO A 78 14.49 11.49 -0.81
N LYS A 79 14.11 11.80 0.44
CA LYS A 79 14.48 11.00 1.62
C LYS A 79 13.58 9.79 1.81
N VAL A 80 12.38 9.79 1.21
CA VAL A 80 11.40 8.71 1.32
C VAL A 80 11.77 7.61 0.33
N LYS A 81 12.01 6.40 0.86
CA LYS A 81 12.49 5.25 0.08
C LYS A 81 11.34 4.46 -0.52
N VAL A 82 10.55 5.09 -1.37
CA VAL A 82 9.44 4.45 -2.09
C VAL A 82 9.74 4.50 -3.59
N GLY A 83 9.57 3.38 -4.28
CA GLY A 83 9.78 3.26 -5.71
C GLY A 83 8.76 2.36 -6.36
N LEU A 84 8.42 2.68 -7.61
CA LEU A 84 7.49 1.93 -8.43
C LEU A 84 8.10 1.69 -9.81
N LEU A 85 8.16 0.43 -10.24
CA LEU A 85 8.52 0.06 -11.61
C LEU A 85 7.33 -0.59 -12.30
N VAL A 86 7.09 -0.23 -13.56
CA VAL A 86 6.03 -0.83 -14.38
C VAL A 86 6.64 -1.45 -15.63
N GLU A 87 6.57 -2.78 -15.75
CA GLU A 87 7.20 -3.54 -16.83
C GLU A 87 6.41 -4.82 -17.12
N GLY A 88 6.24 -5.16 -18.40
CA GLY A 88 5.64 -6.45 -18.81
C GLY A 88 4.26 -6.75 -18.21
N GLY A 89 3.39 -5.73 -18.05
CA GLY A 89 2.06 -5.89 -17.45
C GLY A 89 2.09 -6.13 -15.93
N LYS A 90 3.18 -5.78 -15.26
CA LYS A 90 3.35 -5.88 -13.81
C LYS A 90 3.79 -4.56 -13.22
N ALA A 91 3.39 -4.32 -11.98
CA ALA A 91 3.93 -3.27 -11.14
C ALA A 91 4.77 -3.88 -10.02
N VAL A 92 5.95 -3.29 -9.77
CA VAL A 92 6.83 -3.64 -8.66
C VAL A 92 6.89 -2.45 -7.72
N LEU A 93 6.16 -2.54 -6.61
CA LEU A 93 6.19 -1.55 -5.53
C LEU A 93 7.27 -1.95 -4.52
N THR A 94 8.18 -1.03 -4.22
CA THR A 94 9.25 -1.22 -3.23
C THR A 94 9.22 -0.09 -2.23
N MET A 95 9.14 -0.43 -0.95
CA MET A 95 9.33 0.45 0.19
C MET A 95 9.88 -0.37 1.38
N PRO A 96 10.34 0.24 2.48
CA PRO A 96 10.67 -0.52 3.69
C PRO A 96 9.55 -1.49 4.07
N TYR A 97 9.92 -2.73 4.42
CA TYR A 97 9.01 -3.82 4.80
C TYR A 97 8.11 -4.39 3.69
N LEU A 98 8.02 -3.75 2.53
CA LEU A 98 7.18 -4.18 1.41
C LEU A 98 7.94 -4.17 0.09
N LYS A 99 8.10 -5.35 -0.49
CA LYS A 99 8.49 -5.51 -1.89
C LYS A 99 7.54 -6.50 -2.55
N VAL A 100 6.70 -6.00 -3.44
CA VAL A 100 5.64 -6.78 -4.06
C VAL A 100 5.61 -6.56 -5.56
N THR A 101 5.35 -7.64 -6.28
CA THR A 101 5.11 -7.63 -7.72
C THR A 101 3.68 -8.08 -7.95
N CYS A 102 2.84 -7.22 -8.53
CA CYS A 102 1.46 -7.57 -8.85
C CYS A 102 1.19 -7.43 -10.36
N PRO A 103 0.34 -8.30 -10.95
CA PRO A 103 -0.16 -8.08 -12.30
C PRO A 103 -1.03 -6.81 -12.31
N VAL A 104 -0.95 -6.02 -13.38
CA VAL A 104 -1.76 -4.81 -13.54
C VAL A 104 -2.60 -4.86 -14.82
N PRO A 105 -3.85 -4.38 -14.80
CA PRO A 105 -4.66 -4.28 -16.01
C PRO A 105 -4.02 -3.38 -17.09
N GLU A 106 -4.38 -3.59 -18.36
CA GLU A 106 -3.92 -2.74 -19.46
C GLU A 106 -4.37 -1.28 -19.28
N GLN A 107 -5.63 -1.06 -18.87
CA GLN A 107 -6.16 0.27 -18.57
C GLN A 107 -5.34 0.99 -17.49
N TRP A 108 -4.92 0.27 -16.45
CA TRP A 108 -4.06 0.79 -15.39
C TRP A 108 -2.69 1.18 -15.93
N THR A 109 -2.11 0.33 -16.79
CA THR A 109 -0.81 0.58 -17.41
C THR A 109 -0.85 1.82 -18.32
N ALA A 110 -1.93 1.99 -19.08
CA ALA A 110 -2.14 3.18 -19.91
C ALA A 110 -2.24 4.45 -19.05
N ALA A 111 -3.02 4.40 -17.97
CA ALA A 111 -3.15 5.49 -17.00
C ALA A 111 -1.80 5.86 -16.35
N ALA A 112 -1.02 4.86 -15.91
CA ALA A 112 0.31 5.04 -15.32
C ALA A 112 1.30 5.69 -16.29
N ARG A 113 1.26 5.32 -17.57
CA ARG A 113 2.10 5.94 -18.60
C ARG A 113 1.69 7.38 -18.90
N ALA A 114 0.38 7.64 -18.96
CA ALA A 114 -0.14 8.97 -19.25
C ALA A 114 0.15 9.97 -18.12
N ARG A 115 -0.05 9.54 -16.86
CA ARG A 115 0.13 10.39 -15.67
C ARG A 115 1.56 10.43 -15.14
N THR A 116 2.43 9.50 -15.58
CA THR A 116 3.82 9.34 -15.11
C THR A 116 3.98 9.08 -13.61
N SER A 117 2.86 8.91 -12.90
CA SER A 117 2.78 8.69 -11.47
C SER A 117 1.57 7.82 -11.14
N VAL A 118 1.62 7.18 -9.98
CA VAL A 118 0.59 6.28 -9.47
C VAL A 118 0.21 6.70 -8.07
N TYR A 119 -1.09 6.74 -7.80
CA TYR A 119 -1.62 7.02 -6.47
C TYR A 119 -1.58 5.74 -5.63
N VAL A 120 -1.01 5.81 -4.45
CA VAL A 120 -0.93 4.67 -3.53
C VAL A 120 -1.67 5.00 -2.24
N ILE A 121 -2.53 4.09 -1.82
CA ILE A 121 -3.19 4.07 -0.52
C ILE A 121 -2.52 2.97 0.29
N LEU A 122 -1.87 3.33 1.40
CA LEU A 122 -1.41 2.37 2.41
C LEU A 122 -2.45 2.36 3.53
N ALA A 123 -3.35 1.37 3.48
CA ALA A 123 -4.41 1.23 4.47
C ALA A 123 -3.86 0.65 5.77
N SER A 124 -4.09 1.36 6.87
CA SER A 124 -3.78 0.88 8.23
C SER A 124 -4.78 -0.16 8.71
N ARG A 125 -6.06 -0.04 8.31
CA ARG A 125 -7.08 -1.05 8.60
C ARG A 125 -6.75 -2.36 7.86
N PRO A 126 -6.67 -3.51 8.55
CA PRO A 126 -6.51 -4.79 7.91
C PRO A 126 -7.73 -5.20 7.07
N TRP A 127 -7.52 -5.99 6.03
CA TRP A 127 -8.59 -6.55 5.20
C TRP A 127 -8.45 -8.08 5.05
N PRO A 128 -8.85 -8.87 6.06
CA PRO A 128 -8.61 -10.30 6.11
C PRO A 128 -9.38 -11.10 5.04
N GLU A 129 -10.48 -10.56 4.52
CA GLU A 129 -11.29 -11.22 3.48
C GLU A 129 -10.64 -11.18 2.10
N ALA A 130 -9.83 -10.15 1.81
CA ALA A 130 -9.19 -9.93 0.52
C ALA A 130 -7.84 -10.66 0.42
N VAL A 131 -7.87 -11.99 0.51
CA VAL A 131 -6.67 -12.85 0.49
C VAL A 131 -6.11 -12.99 -0.94
N PRO A 132 -4.77 -13.01 -1.14
CA PRO A 132 -4.18 -13.26 -2.44
C PRO A 132 -4.67 -14.57 -3.07
N GLY A 133 -5.08 -14.51 -4.33
CA GLY A 133 -5.58 -15.67 -5.08
C GLY A 133 -7.11 -15.84 -5.00
N THR A 134 -7.79 -15.09 -4.14
CA THR A 134 -9.25 -14.94 -4.17
C THR A 134 -9.62 -13.72 -5.01
N GLU A 135 -10.70 -13.84 -5.79
CA GLU A 135 -11.23 -12.72 -6.57
C GLU A 135 -11.83 -11.68 -5.62
N VAL A 136 -11.37 -10.44 -5.75
CA VAL A 136 -11.98 -9.27 -5.10
C VAL A 136 -12.79 -8.55 -6.17
N THR A 137 -14.10 -8.43 -5.95
CA THR A 137 -15.00 -7.75 -6.87
C THR A 137 -14.78 -6.24 -6.85
N GLU A 138 -15.23 -5.54 -7.91
CA GLU A 138 -15.17 -4.07 -7.95
C GLU A 138 -15.98 -3.44 -6.81
N GLU A 139 -17.12 -4.04 -6.45
CA GLU A 139 -17.97 -3.56 -5.35
C GLU A 139 -17.26 -3.68 -4.00
N GLU A 140 -16.59 -4.81 -3.72
CA GLU A 140 -15.82 -5.01 -2.50
C GLU A 140 -14.63 -4.06 -2.42
N LEU A 141 -13.87 -3.92 -3.51
CA LEU A 141 -12.76 -2.98 -3.59
C LEU A 141 -13.23 -1.54 -3.35
N ARG A 142 -14.35 -1.15 -3.97
CA ARG A 142 -14.94 0.17 -3.77
C ARG A 142 -15.41 0.36 -2.34
N ALA A 143 -16.09 -0.62 -1.76
CA ALA A 143 -16.59 -0.55 -0.39
C ALA A 143 -15.45 -0.36 0.61
N PHE A 144 -14.31 -1.03 0.42
CA PHE A 144 -13.15 -0.87 1.29
C PHE A 144 -12.36 0.41 1.00
N ALA A 145 -11.98 0.65 -0.25
CA ALA A 145 -11.09 1.76 -0.63
C ALA A 145 -11.79 3.13 -0.59
N ALA A 146 -13.13 3.19 -0.58
CA ALA A 146 -13.89 4.41 -0.42
C ALA A 146 -14.51 4.59 0.98
N ASP A 147 -14.25 3.66 1.92
CA ASP A 147 -14.68 3.80 3.30
C ASP A 147 -13.96 5.00 3.96
N GLU A 148 -14.73 5.87 4.62
CA GLU A 148 -14.20 7.11 5.21
C GLU A 148 -13.20 6.84 6.33
N GLU A 149 -13.38 5.76 7.11
CA GLU A 149 -12.45 5.39 8.18
C GLU A 149 -11.14 4.89 7.58
N VAL A 150 -11.21 4.04 6.54
CA VAL A 150 -10.03 3.56 5.79
C VAL A 150 -9.26 4.73 5.20
N LEU A 151 -9.94 5.62 4.45
CA LEU A 151 -9.29 6.76 3.82
C LEU A 151 -8.72 7.73 4.86
N GLY A 152 -9.45 7.96 5.95
CA GLY A 152 -9.07 8.87 7.03
C GLY A 152 -7.88 8.37 7.86
N SER A 153 -7.66 7.06 7.95
CA SER A 153 -6.54 6.47 8.70
C SER A 153 -5.40 5.94 7.82
N ALA A 154 -5.52 6.03 6.50
CA ALA A 154 -4.49 5.60 5.55
C ALA A 154 -3.43 6.68 5.33
N ALA A 155 -2.26 6.23 4.87
CA ALA A 155 -1.29 7.10 4.23
C ALA A 155 -1.53 7.16 2.72
N HIS A 156 -1.42 8.36 2.16
CA HIS A 156 -1.70 8.64 0.76
C HIS A 156 -0.50 9.29 0.10
N PHE A 157 -0.08 8.77 -1.05
CA PHE A 157 1.08 9.33 -1.75
C PHE A 157 1.09 9.00 -3.24
N THR A 158 1.71 9.87 -4.03
CA THR A 158 1.96 9.62 -5.46
C THR A 158 3.40 9.19 -5.68
N VAL A 159 3.59 8.07 -6.39
CA VAL A 159 4.91 7.53 -6.71
C VAL A 159 5.20 7.72 -8.20
N PRO A 160 6.34 8.30 -8.60
CA PRO A 160 6.71 8.38 -10.01
C PRO A 160 6.93 6.99 -10.59
N VAL A 161 6.43 6.77 -11.81
CA VAL A 161 6.62 5.51 -12.52
C VAL A 161 8.05 5.45 -13.07
N GLY A 162 8.86 4.56 -12.52
CA GLY A 162 10.12 4.17 -13.12
C GLY A 162 9.93 3.09 -14.19
N SER A 163 10.86 3.06 -15.14
CA SER A 163 11.05 1.95 -16.07
C SER A 163 12.44 1.38 -15.86
N LEU A 164 12.60 0.06 -16.02
CA LEU A 164 13.92 -0.54 -16.16
C LEU A 164 14.51 -0.08 -17.51
N ARG A 165 15.18 1.07 -17.52
CA ARG A 165 16.10 1.38 -18.61
C ARG A 165 17.30 0.46 -18.41
N GLY A 166 17.54 -0.42 -19.38
CA GLY A 166 18.72 -1.28 -19.44
C GLY A 166 20.02 -0.48 -19.47
#